data_AF-A0A9C9ERQ7-F1
#
_entry.id   AF-A0A9C9ERQ7-F1
#
_cell.length_a   1.000
_cell.length_b   1.000
_cell.length_c   1.000
_cell.angle_alpha   90.00
_cell.angle_beta   90.00
_cell.angle_gamma   90.00
#
_symmetry.space_group_name_H-M   'P 1'
#
loop_
_entity.id
_entity.type
_entity.pdbx_description
1 polymer ?
#
loop_
_entity_poly.entity_id
_entity_poly.type
_entity_poly.pdbx_seq_one_letter_code
_entity_poly.pdbx_strand_id
1 'polypeptide(L)'
;MRRLEFLLVLLLLTSSLAGGTDLGPKSTPDGIVFTFEAPGARQVTIAGEFNGWSPEKDHLKDIGGGLWQIVLPLEPGRYEYKFVIDGVTWKEDPYSPGYVPDPYGGRNSVITILSDGSIDWTGSKRAAGPIVAHLKPLKKPLYLAILWHQHQPHYLKDPETGEYAEPWVRIHGCLLYTSIASRIMSMHIPMSSTSSNSLSTSSILCLKGAQAP
;
A
#
# COMPACT_ATOMS: atom_id res chain seq x y z
N MET A 1 -8.10 22.82 -65.93
CA MET A 1 -6.63 22.72 -65.85
C MET A 1 -6.05 23.89 -65.03
N ARG A 2 -5.75 23.68 -63.74
CA ARG A 2 -4.76 24.41 -62.90
C ARG A 2 -4.45 23.47 -61.72
N ARG A 3 -3.44 22.61 -61.86
CA ARG A 3 -2.03 22.71 -61.42
C ARG A 3 -1.83 22.50 -59.91
N LEU A 4 -0.97 21.52 -59.66
CA LEU A 4 -0.51 20.82 -58.47
C LEU A 4 0.48 21.68 -57.64
N GLU A 5 1.05 21.08 -56.57
CA GLU A 5 2.03 21.55 -55.56
C GLU A 5 1.32 22.03 -54.27
N PHE A 6 1.39 21.36 -53.09
CA PHE A 6 2.60 21.03 -52.33
C PHE A 6 2.46 19.81 -51.39
N LEU A 7 3.60 19.14 -51.28
CA LEU A 7 4.09 18.09 -50.37
C LEU A 7 3.63 18.12 -48.89
N LEU A 8 3.24 16.93 -48.41
CA LEU A 8 3.82 16.17 -47.29
C LEU A 8 4.12 16.90 -45.95
N VAL A 9 3.25 16.73 -44.96
CA VAL A 9 3.64 16.60 -43.55
C VAL A 9 2.95 15.35 -42.98
N LEU A 10 3.65 14.22 -43.08
CA LEU A 10 3.39 13.04 -42.28
C LEU A 10 4.23 13.17 -41.01
N LEU A 11 3.59 13.36 -39.86
CA LEU A 11 4.14 12.83 -38.62
C LEU A 11 2.99 12.43 -37.71
N LEU A 12 2.82 11.10 -37.66
CA LEU A 12 1.97 10.36 -36.75
C LEU A 12 2.28 10.78 -35.32
N LEU A 13 1.47 11.66 -34.75
CA LEU A 13 1.24 11.67 -33.31
C LEU A 13 0.11 10.67 -33.04
N THR A 14 0.44 9.38 -33.13
CA THR A 14 -0.24 8.40 -32.29
C THR A 14 0.24 8.67 -30.87
N SER A 15 -0.24 9.75 -30.26
CA SER A 15 -0.22 9.86 -28.82
C SER A 15 -1.15 8.76 -28.32
N SER A 16 -0.55 7.66 -27.88
CA SER A 16 -1.21 6.68 -27.04
C SER A 16 -1.96 7.45 -25.95
N LEU A 17 -3.29 7.47 -26.03
CA LEU A 17 -4.16 7.78 -24.89
C LEU A 17 -4.06 6.60 -23.92
N ALA A 18 -2.88 6.41 -23.33
CA ALA A 18 -2.75 5.76 -22.05
C ALA A 18 -3.05 6.81 -20.97
N GLY A 19 -4.22 7.43 -21.06
CA GLY A 19 -4.81 8.14 -19.94
C GLY A 19 -5.32 7.10 -18.98
N GLY A 20 -4.45 6.59 -18.10
CA GLY A 20 -4.89 5.77 -16.99
C GLY A 20 -5.89 6.58 -16.17
N THR A 21 -7.17 6.23 -16.24
CA THR A 21 -8.21 6.88 -15.46
C THR A 21 -7.92 6.61 -13.99
N ASP A 22 -7.53 7.65 -13.25
CA ASP A 22 -7.45 7.56 -11.79
C ASP A 22 -8.87 7.48 -11.23
N LEU A 23 -9.30 6.25 -10.94
CA LEU A 23 -10.62 5.92 -10.38
C LEU A 23 -10.60 5.80 -8.85
N GLY A 24 -9.47 6.09 -8.20
CA GLY A 24 -9.37 6.05 -6.75
C GLY A 24 -10.33 7.05 -6.09
N PRO A 25 -10.59 6.87 -4.78
CA PRO A 25 -11.44 7.79 -4.04
C PRO A 25 -10.87 9.22 -4.05
N LYS A 26 -11.74 10.22 -4.18
CA LYS A 26 -11.35 11.63 -4.29
C LYS A 26 -12.07 12.47 -3.26
N SER A 27 -11.34 13.32 -2.56
CA SER A 27 -11.94 14.30 -1.66
C SER A 27 -12.52 15.49 -2.44
N THR A 28 -13.73 15.90 -2.11
CA THR A 28 -14.42 17.08 -2.63
C THR A 28 -15.07 17.85 -1.46
N PRO A 29 -15.52 19.10 -1.67
CA PRO A 29 -16.22 19.85 -0.63
C PRO A 29 -17.49 19.16 -0.10
N ASP A 30 -18.11 18.28 -0.90
CA ASP A 30 -19.35 17.58 -0.57
C ASP A 30 -19.11 16.19 0.08
N GLY A 31 -17.85 15.75 0.18
CA GLY A 31 -17.46 14.46 0.79
C GLY A 31 -16.42 13.70 -0.01
N ILE A 32 -16.42 12.37 0.13
CA ILE A 32 -15.53 11.48 -0.63
C ILE A 32 -16.29 10.88 -1.80
N VAL A 33 -15.78 11.13 -3.00
CA VAL A 33 -16.25 10.52 -4.24
C VAL A 33 -15.60 9.15 -4.39
N PHE A 34 -16.41 8.09 -4.41
CA PHE A 34 -16.00 6.74 -4.77
C PHE A 34 -16.42 6.45 -6.20
N THR A 35 -15.53 5.86 -6.99
CA THR A 35 -15.82 5.48 -8.37
C THR A 35 -15.39 4.04 -8.61
N PHE A 36 -16.22 3.26 -9.30
CA PHE A 36 -15.93 1.86 -9.56
C PHE A 36 -16.30 1.48 -10.99
N GLU A 37 -15.46 0.67 -11.62
CA GLU A 37 -15.68 0.16 -12.97
C GLU A 37 -16.35 -1.23 -12.89
N ALA A 38 -17.60 -1.30 -13.36
CA ALA A 38 -18.41 -2.51 -13.42
C ALA A 38 -19.27 -2.50 -14.69
N PRO A 39 -18.67 -2.74 -15.88
CA PRO A 39 -19.42 -2.82 -17.12
C PRO A 39 -20.42 -3.97 -17.09
N GLY A 40 -21.68 -3.68 -17.43
CA GLY A 40 -22.76 -4.66 -17.47
C GLY A 40 -23.40 -4.99 -16.12
N ALA A 41 -22.96 -4.36 -15.02
CA ALA A 41 -23.67 -4.43 -13.74
C ALA A 41 -25.06 -3.81 -13.89
N ARG A 42 -26.04 -4.32 -13.13
CA ARG A 42 -27.37 -3.71 -13.01
C ARG A 42 -27.42 -2.75 -11.83
N GLN A 43 -26.62 -3.02 -10.81
CA GLN A 43 -26.53 -2.24 -9.60
C GLN A 43 -25.15 -2.38 -8.98
N VAL A 44 -24.63 -1.26 -8.47
CA VAL A 44 -23.44 -1.25 -7.62
C VAL A 44 -23.76 -0.51 -6.34
N THR A 45 -23.42 -1.10 -5.20
CA THR A 45 -23.48 -0.47 -3.88
C THR A 45 -22.10 -0.45 -3.23
N ILE A 46 -21.93 0.37 -2.21
CA ILE A 46 -20.74 0.36 -1.35
C ILE A 46 -21.15 -0.05 0.07
N ALA A 47 -20.42 -1.00 0.64
CA ALA A 47 -20.62 -1.50 1.98
C ALA A 47 -19.35 -1.30 2.79
N GLY A 48 -19.47 -0.74 4.00
CA GLY A 48 -18.32 -0.45 4.85
C GLY A 48 -18.72 -0.08 6.27
N GLU A 49 -17.75 0.27 7.09
CA GLU A 49 -18.00 0.59 8.50
C GLU A 49 -19.02 1.74 8.68
N PHE A 50 -18.99 2.73 7.80
CA PHE A 50 -19.88 3.90 7.82
C PHE A 50 -21.37 3.56 7.63
N ASN A 51 -21.71 2.40 7.06
CA ASN A 51 -23.10 1.96 6.88
C ASN A 51 -23.45 0.64 7.57
N GLY A 52 -22.52 0.13 8.38
CA GLY A 52 -22.64 -1.17 9.06
C GLY A 52 -22.53 -2.36 8.12
N TRP A 53 -21.70 -2.26 7.07
CA TRP A 53 -21.48 -3.31 6.06
C TRP A 53 -22.76 -3.74 5.31
N SER A 54 -23.72 -2.82 5.15
CA SER A 54 -24.98 -3.12 4.49
C SER A 54 -24.84 -3.00 2.95
N PRO A 55 -25.15 -4.06 2.17
CA PRO A 55 -25.06 -4.03 0.71
C PRO A 55 -26.26 -3.34 0.05
N GLU A 56 -27.22 -2.82 0.82
CA GLU A 56 -28.52 -2.32 0.33
C GLU A 56 -28.75 -0.83 0.57
N LYS A 57 -27.85 -0.13 1.27
CA LYS A 57 -28.07 1.27 1.67
C LYS A 57 -27.52 2.27 0.65
N ASP A 58 -26.22 2.17 0.36
CA ASP A 58 -25.49 3.21 -0.35
C ASP A 58 -25.27 2.81 -1.82
N HIS A 59 -26.22 3.19 -2.68
CA HIS A 59 -26.21 2.91 -4.11
C HIS A 59 -25.35 3.89 -4.90
N LEU A 60 -24.47 3.36 -5.75
CA LEU A 60 -23.75 4.15 -6.73
C LEU A 60 -24.66 4.45 -7.93
N LYS A 61 -24.49 5.64 -8.50
CA LYS A 61 -25.13 6.08 -9.73
C LYS A 61 -24.30 5.66 -10.94
N ASP A 62 -24.93 5.05 -11.94
CA ASP A 62 -24.31 4.83 -13.25
C ASP A 62 -24.06 6.18 -13.93
N ILE A 63 -22.79 6.47 -14.23
CA ILE A 63 -22.35 7.69 -14.91
C ILE A 63 -21.99 7.43 -16.39
N GLY A 64 -22.24 6.23 -16.89
CA GLY A 64 -21.98 5.80 -18.26
C GLY A 64 -20.62 5.13 -18.44
N GLY A 65 -20.48 4.39 -19.55
CA GLY A 65 -19.21 3.72 -19.89
C GLY A 65 -18.80 2.59 -18.94
N GLY A 66 -19.73 2.07 -18.13
CA GLY A 66 -19.46 1.05 -17.11
C GLY A 66 -18.91 1.61 -15.80
N LEU A 67 -18.90 2.93 -15.62
CA LEU A 67 -18.46 3.58 -14.40
C LEU A 67 -19.65 3.91 -13.48
N TRP A 68 -19.45 3.68 -12.19
CA TRP A 68 -20.42 3.89 -11.13
C TRP A 68 -19.83 4.83 -10.10
N GLN A 69 -20.62 5.76 -9.56
CA GLN A 69 -20.12 6.78 -8.63
C GLN A 69 -21.08 7.10 -7.50
N ILE A 70 -20.54 7.37 -6.31
CA ILE A 70 -21.27 7.90 -5.15
C ILE A 70 -20.41 8.94 -4.43
N VAL A 71 -21.05 9.91 -3.78
CA VAL A 71 -20.39 10.86 -2.87
C VAL A 71 -20.89 10.56 -1.46
N LEU A 72 -19.96 10.32 -0.53
CA LEU A 72 -20.28 10.03 0.87
C LEU A 72 -19.70 11.12 1.78
N PRO A 73 -20.51 11.77 2.64
CA PRO A 73 -20.05 12.77 3.60
C PRO A 73 -19.40 12.07 4.80
N LEU A 74 -18.23 11.49 4.60
CA LEU A 74 -17.48 10.78 5.64
C LEU A 74 -16.68 11.78 6.49
N GLU A 75 -16.82 11.65 7.81
CA GLU A 75 -16.03 12.39 8.79
C GLU A 75 -14.55 11.95 8.77
N PRO A 76 -13.62 12.73 9.34
CA PRO A 76 -12.24 12.30 9.53
C PRO A 76 -12.17 10.98 10.31
N GLY A 77 -11.41 10.02 9.77
CA GLY A 77 -11.37 8.66 10.29
C GLY A 77 -10.82 7.65 9.31
N ARG A 78 -10.51 6.45 9.81
CA ARG A 78 -10.16 5.29 9.00
C ARG A 78 -11.40 4.43 8.79
N TYR A 79 -11.68 4.07 7.54
CA TYR A 79 -12.83 3.25 7.17
C TYR A 79 -12.41 2.07 6.30
N GLU A 80 -13.01 0.93 6.58
CA GLU A 80 -12.99 -0.26 5.74
C GLU A 80 -14.24 -0.36 4.87
N TYR A 81 -14.06 -0.78 3.61
CA TYR A 81 -15.15 -0.89 2.64
C TYR A 81 -14.89 -1.90 1.52
N LYS A 82 -15.97 -2.25 0.80
CA LYS A 82 -16.00 -2.99 -0.47
C LYS A 82 -17.16 -2.49 -1.34
N PHE A 83 -17.06 -2.69 -2.64
CA PHE A 83 -18.18 -2.57 -3.57
C PHE A 83 -18.95 -3.89 -3.66
N VAL A 84 -20.26 -3.82 -3.83
CA VAL A 84 -21.13 -4.99 -4.02
C VAL A 84 -21.87 -4.83 -5.34
N ILE A 85 -21.60 -5.75 -6.27
CA ILE A 85 -22.14 -5.76 -7.62
C ILE A 85 -23.33 -6.73 -7.64
N ASP A 86 -24.47 -6.24 -8.10
CA ASP A 86 -25.74 -6.98 -8.22
C ASP A 86 -26.13 -7.72 -6.93
N GLY A 87 -25.77 -7.15 -5.77
CA GLY A 87 -26.09 -7.68 -4.44
C GLY A 87 -25.31 -8.94 -4.01
N VAL A 88 -24.50 -9.53 -4.89
CA VAL A 88 -23.89 -10.85 -4.64
C VAL A 88 -22.37 -10.86 -4.77
N THR A 89 -21.79 -9.98 -5.58
CA THR A 89 -20.34 -10.01 -5.85
C THR A 89 -19.64 -8.91 -5.09
N TRP A 90 -18.86 -9.28 -4.07
CA TRP A 90 -18.08 -8.34 -3.26
C TRP A 90 -16.70 -8.14 -3.89
N LYS A 91 -16.33 -6.87 -4.11
CA LYS A 91 -15.04 -6.49 -4.69
C LYS A 91 -14.38 -5.39 -3.87
N GLU A 92 -13.10 -5.57 -3.62
CA GLU A 92 -12.25 -4.48 -3.18
C GLU A 92 -12.13 -3.42 -4.27
N ASP A 93 -11.95 -2.17 -3.86
CA ASP A 93 -11.54 -1.07 -4.71
C ASP A 93 -10.07 -1.26 -5.12
N PRO A 94 -9.75 -1.49 -6.42
CA PRO A 94 -8.38 -1.68 -6.91
C PRO A 94 -7.48 -0.45 -6.72
N TYR A 95 -8.08 0.73 -6.56
CA TYR A 95 -7.42 2.02 -6.45
C TYR A 95 -7.44 2.55 -5.01
N SER A 96 -7.80 1.70 -4.04
CA SER A 96 -7.83 2.07 -2.64
C SER A 96 -6.43 2.46 -2.12
N PRO A 97 -6.34 3.48 -1.23
CA PRO A 97 -5.09 3.81 -0.55
C PRO A 97 -4.52 2.65 0.28
N GLY A 98 -5.33 1.70 0.73
CA GLY A 98 -4.84 0.60 1.54
C GLY A 98 -5.75 -0.61 1.52
N TYR A 99 -5.26 -1.70 2.11
CA TYR A 99 -6.02 -2.94 2.27
C TYR A 99 -5.71 -3.60 3.59
N VAL A 100 -6.70 -4.30 4.16
CA VAL A 100 -6.50 -5.21 5.29
C VAL A 100 -7.15 -6.56 5.02
N PRO A 101 -6.60 -7.68 5.54
CA PRO A 101 -7.25 -8.98 5.46
C PRO A 101 -8.68 -8.95 6.00
N ASP A 102 -9.61 -9.58 5.27
CA ASP A 102 -10.95 -9.83 5.78
C ASP A 102 -11.03 -11.24 6.42
N PRO A 103 -12.05 -11.53 7.26
CA PRO A 103 -12.20 -12.83 7.92
C PRO A 103 -12.48 -14.01 6.98
N TYR A 104 -12.72 -13.77 5.69
CA TYR A 104 -13.15 -14.75 4.69
C TYR A 104 -12.02 -15.12 3.71
N GLY A 105 -10.78 -14.72 4.00
CA GLY A 105 -9.61 -15.00 3.17
C GLY A 105 -9.40 -14.00 2.03
N GLY A 106 -10.21 -12.95 1.96
CA GLY A 106 -10.02 -11.81 1.06
C GLY A 106 -9.40 -10.61 1.77
N ARG A 107 -9.65 -9.41 1.24
CA ARG A 107 -9.23 -8.14 1.85
C ARG A 107 -10.30 -7.06 1.71
N ASN A 108 -10.43 -6.21 2.72
CA ASN A 108 -11.18 -4.95 2.65
C ASN A 108 -10.29 -3.85 2.07
N SER A 109 -10.90 -2.92 1.34
CA SER A 109 -10.28 -1.66 0.98
C SER A 109 -10.28 -0.72 2.18
N VAL A 110 -9.26 0.13 2.29
CA VAL A 110 -9.07 1.04 3.42
C VAL A 110 -8.88 2.45 2.90
N ILE A 111 -9.69 3.37 3.42
CA ILE A 111 -9.50 4.81 3.25
C ILE A 111 -9.26 5.45 4.62
N THR A 112 -8.40 6.46 4.67
CA THR A 112 -8.21 7.28 5.86
C THR A 112 -8.40 8.74 5.47
N ILE A 113 -9.30 9.42 6.16
CA ILE A 113 -9.65 10.82 5.94
C ILE A 113 -9.02 11.62 7.07
N LEU A 114 -8.17 12.57 6.71
CA LEU A 114 -7.47 13.45 7.63
C LEU A 114 -8.40 14.54 8.16
N SER A 115 -7.97 15.23 9.22
CA SER A 115 -8.75 16.30 9.86
C SER A 115 -9.08 17.48 8.94
N ASP A 116 -8.33 17.65 7.86
CA ASP A 116 -8.56 18.69 6.83
C ASP A 116 -9.44 18.19 5.66
N GLY A 117 -10.00 16.98 5.76
CA GLY A 117 -10.83 16.34 4.75
C GLY A 117 -10.04 15.69 3.60
N SER A 118 -8.71 15.77 3.60
CA SER A 118 -7.88 15.11 2.59
C SER A 118 -7.75 13.60 2.84
N ILE A 119 -7.47 12.83 1.78
CA ILE A 119 -7.27 11.39 1.88
C ILE A 119 -5.79 11.11 2.16
N ASP A 120 -5.53 10.28 3.18
CA ASP A 120 -4.19 9.79 3.47
C ASP A 120 -3.79 8.65 2.51
N TRP A 121 -2.92 9.00 1.57
CA TRP A 121 -2.34 8.07 0.61
C TRP A 121 -1.04 7.41 1.09
N THR A 122 -0.58 7.68 2.31
CA THR A 122 0.69 7.15 2.82
C THR A 122 0.64 5.65 3.13
N GLY A 123 -0.57 5.09 3.33
CA GLY A 123 -0.83 3.65 3.35
C GLY A 123 -0.74 2.98 1.97
N SER A 124 -0.77 3.78 0.89
CA SER A 124 -0.69 3.30 -0.48
C SER A 124 0.77 3.18 -0.84
N LYS A 125 1.25 1.96 -1.02
CA LYS A 125 2.50 1.76 -1.73
C LYS A 125 2.27 2.11 -3.20
N ARG A 126 2.27 3.40 -3.54
CA ARG A 126 2.69 3.83 -4.86
C ARG A 126 4.18 3.51 -4.92
N ALA A 127 4.55 2.53 -5.74
CA ALA A 127 5.95 2.27 -6.04
C ALA A 127 6.54 3.52 -6.73
N ALA A 128 7.21 4.40 -5.97
CA ALA A 128 8.00 5.48 -6.54
C ALA A 128 9.06 5.97 -5.52
N GLY A 129 10.16 5.24 -5.42
CA GLY A 129 11.41 5.73 -4.81
C GLY A 129 11.41 5.91 -3.29
N PRO A 130 12.59 6.19 -2.70
CA PRO A 130 12.69 6.45 -1.28
C PRO A 130 11.95 7.76 -0.93
N ILE A 131 11.29 7.78 0.23
CA ILE A 131 10.61 8.94 0.81
C ILE A 131 11.67 9.99 1.21
N VAL A 132 12.27 10.67 0.23
CA VAL A 132 13.33 11.67 0.47
C VAL A 132 12.95 13.03 -0.12
N ALA A 133 11.99 13.07 -1.05
CA ALA A 133 11.63 14.29 -1.77
C ALA A 133 11.13 15.45 -0.87
N HIS A 134 10.64 15.14 0.34
CA HIS A 134 10.11 16.13 1.28
C HIS A 134 10.91 16.22 2.59
N LEU A 135 11.99 15.44 2.73
CA LEU A 135 12.82 15.49 3.92
C LEU A 135 13.87 16.57 3.76
N LYS A 136 13.88 17.54 4.67
CA LYS A 136 14.96 18.53 4.74
C LYS A 136 16.28 17.79 5.01
N PRO A 137 17.36 18.09 4.26
CA PRO A 137 18.65 17.48 4.53
C PRO A 137 19.11 17.81 5.95
N LEU A 138 19.48 16.77 6.70
CA LEU A 138 19.98 16.94 8.05
C LEU A 138 21.33 17.63 8.02
N LYS A 139 21.48 18.73 8.76
CA LYS A 139 22.76 19.46 8.88
C LYS A 139 23.83 18.70 9.68
N LYS A 140 23.44 17.60 10.33
CA LYS A 140 24.29 16.74 11.17
C LYS A 140 24.04 15.26 10.81
N PRO A 141 25.03 14.37 10.92
CA PRO A 141 24.85 12.95 10.64
C PRO A 141 23.80 12.34 11.57
N LEU A 142 22.88 11.56 11.00
CA LEU A 142 21.93 10.76 11.76
C LEU A 142 22.61 9.46 12.20
N TYR A 143 22.60 9.22 13.51
CA TYR A 143 23.03 7.96 14.10
C TYR A 143 21.78 7.16 14.45
N LEU A 144 21.54 6.06 13.74
CA LEU A 144 20.39 5.20 13.96
C LEU A 144 20.85 3.89 14.61
N ALA A 145 20.36 3.63 15.82
CA ALA A 145 20.48 2.34 16.48
C ALA A 145 19.12 1.65 16.41
N ILE A 146 19.03 0.57 15.63
CA ILE A 146 17.82 -0.25 15.58
C ILE A 146 18.02 -1.37 16.61
N LEU A 147 17.28 -1.28 17.72
CA LEU A 147 17.19 -2.35 18.69
C LEU A 147 15.97 -3.20 18.37
N TRP A 148 16.18 -4.48 18.11
CA TRP A 148 15.11 -5.44 17.89
C TRP A 148 15.15 -6.51 18.99
N HIS A 149 14.02 -6.73 19.65
CA HIS A 149 13.89 -7.78 20.66
C HIS A 149 12.81 -8.77 20.20
N GLN A 150 13.21 -10.00 19.91
CA GLN A 150 12.29 -11.06 19.53
C GLN A 150 12.04 -11.96 20.74
N HIS A 151 10.80 -11.93 21.24
CA HIS A 151 10.37 -12.83 22.30
C HIS A 151 10.32 -14.27 21.74
N GLN A 152 11.12 -15.19 22.30
CA GLN A 152 10.99 -16.61 22.02
C GLN A 152 9.83 -17.18 22.86
N PRO A 153 8.87 -17.92 22.29
CA PRO A 153 7.96 -18.74 23.07
C PRO A 153 8.74 -19.77 23.90
N HIS A 154 8.21 -20.16 25.06
CA HIS A 154 8.78 -21.25 25.85
C HIS A 154 8.55 -22.59 25.12
N TYR A 155 9.61 -23.23 24.63
CA TYR A 155 9.52 -24.52 23.95
C TYR A 155 9.43 -25.67 24.94
N LEU A 156 8.41 -26.49 24.80
CA LEU A 156 8.29 -27.74 25.55
C LEU A 156 9.21 -28.79 24.93
N LYS A 157 9.92 -29.52 25.77
CA LYS A 157 10.65 -30.71 25.36
C LYS A 157 9.66 -31.85 25.21
N ASP A 158 9.89 -32.70 24.23
CA ASP A 158 9.23 -33.99 24.13
C ASP A 158 9.48 -34.77 25.44
N PRO A 159 8.43 -35.22 26.14
CA PRO A 159 8.59 -35.89 27.43
C PRO A 159 9.29 -37.25 27.38
N GLU A 160 9.24 -37.94 26.23
CA GLU A 160 9.78 -39.28 26.06
C GLU A 160 11.24 -39.25 25.60
N THR A 161 11.57 -38.31 24.71
CA THR A 161 12.92 -38.22 24.12
C THR A 161 13.79 -37.13 24.74
N GLY A 162 13.20 -36.16 25.44
CA GLY A 162 13.91 -35.01 26.02
C GLY A 162 14.43 -34.01 24.99
N GLU A 163 14.17 -34.22 23.72
CA GLU A 163 14.52 -33.34 22.61
C GLU A 163 13.46 -32.25 22.42
N TYR A 164 13.86 -31.12 21.85
CA TYR A 164 12.90 -30.09 21.49
C TYR A 164 12.21 -30.48 20.18
N ALA A 165 10.89 -30.67 20.22
CA ALA A 165 10.11 -30.81 19.00
C ALA A 165 10.15 -29.49 18.24
N GLU A 166 10.57 -29.55 16.97
CA GLU A 166 10.58 -28.45 15.99
C GLU A 166 11.75 -27.43 16.07
N PRO A 167 12.93 -27.77 15.52
CA PRO A 167 14.13 -26.91 15.55
C PRO A 167 14.08 -25.73 14.56
N TRP A 168 12.91 -25.43 13.97
CA TRP A 168 12.75 -24.44 12.89
C TRP A 168 13.30 -23.05 13.25
N VAL A 169 13.26 -22.67 14.52
CA VAL A 169 13.73 -21.34 14.97
C VAL A 169 15.25 -21.18 15.00
N ARG A 170 16.04 -22.27 15.17
CA ARG A 170 17.51 -22.16 15.08
C ARG A 170 17.99 -21.76 13.67
N ILE A 171 17.20 -22.07 12.64
CA ILE A 171 17.52 -21.73 11.24
C ILE A 171 17.05 -20.30 10.91
N HIS A 172 15.89 -19.87 11.42
CA HIS A 172 15.36 -18.52 11.16
C HIS A 172 16.20 -17.40 11.78
N GLY A 173 16.87 -17.65 12.91
CA GLY A 173 17.71 -16.66 13.59
C GLY A 173 19.01 -16.28 12.87
N CYS A 174 19.51 -17.09 11.93
CA CYS A 174 20.75 -16.76 11.20
C CYS A 174 20.49 -16.14 9.82
N LEU A 175 19.37 -16.45 9.19
CA LEU A 175 19.09 -16.07 7.79
C LEU A 175 18.49 -14.67 7.61
N LEU A 176 17.80 -14.13 8.61
CA LEU A 176 17.09 -12.85 8.48
C LEU A 176 17.92 -11.61 8.87
N TYR A 177 18.84 -11.71 9.83
CA TYR A 177 19.56 -10.52 10.32
C TYR A 177 20.64 -10.01 9.34
N THR A 178 21.42 -10.90 8.75
CA THR A 178 22.46 -10.54 7.76
C THR A 178 21.86 -10.13 6.42
N SER A 179 20.73 -10.72 6.04
CA SER A 179 20.02 -10.38 4.80
C SER A 179 19.34 -9.02 4.87
N ILE A 180 18.81 -8.61 6.03
CA ILE A 180 18.31 -7.25 6.25
C ILE A 180 19.45 -6.23 6.12
N ALA A 181 20.59 -6.46 6.76
CA ALA A 181 21.75 -5.57 6.64
C ALA A 181 22.24 -5.46 5.18
N SER A 182 22.33 -6.59 4.47
CA SER A 182 22.70 -6.63 3.04
C SER A 182 21.70 -5.90 2.15
N ARG A 183 20.39 -6.06 2.41
CA ARG A 183 19.34 -5.38 1.64
C ARG A 183 19.38 -3.87 1.83
N ILE A 184 19.66 -3.40 3.05
CA ILE A 184 19.84 -1.98 3.35
C ILE A 184 21.08 -1.41 2.64
N MET A 185 22.19 -2.15 2.62
CA MET A 185 23.41 -1.74 1.88
C MET A 185 23.20 -1.69 0.36
N SER A 186 22.35 -2.57 -0.19
CA SER A 186 22.03 -2.58 -1.63
C SER A 186 21.21 -1.38 -2.12
N MET A 187 20.64 -0.56 -1.21
CA MET A 187 19.86 0.63 -1.54
C MET A 187 20.71 1.88 -1.89
N HIS A 188 22.03 1.72 -2.12
CA HIS A 188 22.96 2.79 -2.54
C HIS A 188 23.07 3.99 -1.58
N ILE A 189 22.78 3.79 -0.29
CA ILE A 189 23.02 4.80 0.75
C ILE A 189 24.45 4.59 1.27
N PRO A 190 25.35 5.59 1.21
CA PRO A 190 26.72 5.43 1.70
C PRO A 190 26.69 5.29 3.22
N MET A 191 26.87 4.06 3.72
CA MET A 191 26.84 3.73 5.15
C MET A 191 27.94 2.73 5.49
N SER A 192 28.46 2.83 6.71
CA SER A 192 29.26 1.77 7.34
C SER A 192 28.41 1.05 8.39
N SER A 193 28.56 -0.28 8.46
CA SER A 193 27.84 -1.14 9.39
C SER A 193 28.82 -2.00 10.20
N THR A 194 28.44 -2.27 11.45
CA THR A 194 29.11 -3.25 12.33
C THR A 194 28.04 -4.03 13.05
N SER A 195 28.13 -5.35 13.05
CA SER A 195 27.23 -6.25 13.80
C SER A 195 28.02 -6.99 14.88
N SER A 196 27.36 -7.25 16.01
CA SER A 196 27.87 -8.14 17.06
C SER A 196 26.74 -9.06 17.50
N ASN A 197 27.01 -10.36 17.51
CA ASN A 197 26.10 -11.38 18.02
C ASN A 197 26.64 -11.86 19.37
N SER A 198 25.89 -11.60 20.45
CA SER A 198 26.12 -12.27 21.72
C SER A 198 25.15 -13.45 21.84
N LEU A 199 25.57 -14.54 22.48
CA LEU A 199 24.81 -15.80 22.62
C LEU A 199 23.51 -15.65 23.45
N SER A 200 23.11 -14.44 23.86
CA SER A 200 21.83 -14.12 24.47
C SER A 200 21.01 -13.19 23.58
N THR A 201 20.12 -13.78 22.76
CA THR A 201 18.85 -13.26 22.18
C THR A 201 18.74 -11.81 21.68
N SER A 202 19.83 -11.05 21.55
CA SER A 202 19.80 -9.65 21.11
C SER A 202 20.96 -9.38 20.16
N SER A 203 20.63 -8.84 18.99
CA SER A 203 21.59 -8.35 18.00
C SER A 203 21.41 -6.84 17.85
N ILE A 204 22.52 -6.10 17.81
CA ILE A 204 22.53 -4.66 17.59
C ILE A 204 23.15 -4.39 16.22
N LEU A 205 22.43 -3.63 15.39
CA LEU A 205 22.93 -3.10 14.13
C LEU A 205 23.10 -1.59 14.27
N CYS A 206 24.34 -1.12 14.27
CA CYS A 206 24.66 0.30 14.23
C CYS A 206 24.90 0.72 12.78
N LEU A 207 24.16 1.74 12.33
CA LEU A 207 24.36 2.35 11.02
C LEU A 207 24.87 3.77 11.19
N LYS A 208 25.98 4.09 10.54
CA LYS A 208 26.50 5.45 10.46
C LYS A 208 26.27 5.97 9.04
N GLY A 209 25.50 7.04 8.90
CA GLY A 209 25.42 7.77 7.64
C GLY A 209 26.77 8.38 7.31
N ALA A 210 27.33 8.05 6.15
CA ALA A 210 28.47 8.77 5.61
C ALA A 210 27.98 10.05 4.92
N GLN A 211 28.74 11.13 5.09
CA GLN A 211 28.48 12.37 4.37
C GLN A 211 28.91 12.17 2.92
N ALA A 212 28.06 12.56 1.97
CA ALA A 212 28.48 12.63 0.57
C ALA A 212 29.67 13.61 0.44
N PRO A 213 30.65 13.33 -0.44
CA PRO A 213 31.78 14.23 -0.67
C PRO A 213 31.31 15.61 -1.14
#